data_AF-A0A7K2ZQN9-F1
#
_entry.id   AF-A0A7K2ZQN9-F1
#
_cell.length_a   1.000
_cell.length_b   1.000
_cell.length_c   1.000
_cell.angle_alpha   90.00
_cell.angle_beta   90.00
_cell.angle_gamma   90.00
#
_symmetry.space_group_name_H-M   'P 1'
#
loop_
_entity.id
_entity.type
_entity.pdbx_description
1 polymer ?
#
loop_
_entity_poly.entity_id
_entity_poly.type
_entity_poly.pdbx_seq_one_letter_code
_entity_poly.pdbx_strand_id
1 'polypeptide(L)'
;RAVRERPALAVALTAATTWSVVGGTSLGREARAIGGALAAGDLEVARERLPHLCGRDPHSLDGPRIARAVVESVAENTSDAVVGALVWGAIGGVPGLVGFRAVNTLDAMVGHKSPRYRRYGWASARLDDVAGWPGARLTAALAVVGG
;
A
#
# COMPACT_ATOMS: atom_id res chain seq x y z
N ARG A 1 -6.81 -29.74 0.88
CA ARG A 1 -6.84 -30.94 0.00
C ARG A 1 -7.94 -30.86 -1.07
N ALA A 2 -9.16 -30.36 -0.76
CA ALA A 2 -10.29 -30.27 -1.70
C ALA A 2 -10.12 -29.33 -2.93
N VAL A 3 -9.21 -28.34 -2.88
CA VAL A 3 -9.01 -27.38 -4.00
C VAL A 3 -8.09 -27.94 -5.11
N ARG A 4 -7.34 -29.02 -4.82
CA ARG A 4 -6.34 -29.58 -5.76
C ARG A 4 -6.98 -30.33 -6.93
N GLU A 5 -8.25 -30.72 -6.81
CA GLU A 5 -8.99 -31.49 -7.83
C GLU A 5 -9.81 -30.63 -8.79
N ARG A 6 -9.88 -29.30 -8.58
CA ARG A 6 -10.65 -28.37 -9.42
C ARG A 6 -9.83 -27.13 -9.76
N PRO A 7 -9.02 -27.18 -10.85
CA PRO A 7 -8.11 -26.09 -11.21
C PRO A 7 -8.84 -24.76 -11.41
N ALA A 8 -10.06 -24.77 -11.96
CA ALA A 8 -10.88 -23.58 -12.11
C ALA A 8 -11.22 -22.91 -10.76
N LEU A 9 -11.51 -23.69 -9.71
CA LEU A 9 -11.76 -23.14 -8.37
C LEU A 9 -10.49 -22.58 -7.75
N ALA A 10 -9.34 -23.23 -7.96
CA ALA A 10 -8.06 -22.73 -7.47
C ALA A 10 -7.68 -21.38 -8.12
N VAL A 11 -7.92 -21.25 -9.43
CA VAL A 11 -7.71 -20.00 -10.18
C VAL A 11 -8.69 -18.93 -9.71
N ALA A 12 -9.98 -19.24 -9.61
CA ALA A 12 -11.00 -18.29 -9.16
C ALA A 12 -10.71 -17.78 -7.74
N LEU A 13 -10.32 -18.67 -6.81
CA LEU A 13 -9.93 -18.30 -5.46
C LEU A 13 -8.71 -17.38 -5.46
N THR A 14 -7.65 -17.74 -6.20
CA THR A 14 -6.43 -16.93 -6.28
C THR A 14 -6.72 -15.56 -6.88
N ALA A 15 -7.52 -15.49 -7.95
CA ALA A 15 -7.92 -14.24 -8.59
C ALA A 15 -8.74 -13.37 -7.64
N ALA A 16 -9.75 -13.94 -6.97
CA ALA A 16 -10.59 -13.21 -6.02
C ALA A 16 -9.77 -12.70 -4.82
N THR A 17 -8.88 -13.53 -4.26
CA THR A 17 -7.99 -13.11 -3.18
C THR A 17 -7.05 -12.01 -3.64
N THR A 18 -6.40 -12.17 -4.80
CA THR A 18 -5.50 -11.14 -5.36
C THR A 18 -6.24 -9.83 -5.55
N TRP A 19 -7.44 -9.86 -6.14
CA TRP A 19 -8.28 -8.68 -6.31
C TRP A 19 -8.64 -8.02 -4.98
N SER A 20 -8.92 -8.80 -3.93
CA SER A 20 -9.28 -8.25 -2.62
C SER A 20 -8.11 -7.61 -1.86
N VAL A 21 -6.88 -8.10 -2.05
CA VAL A 21 -5.72 -7.60 -1.29
C VAL A 21 -4.98 -6.47 -2.00
N VAL A 22 -5.10 -6.36 -3.34
CA VAL A 22 -4.37 -5.36 -4.13
C VAL A 22 -5.17 -4.05 -4.25
N GLY A 23 -4.52 -2.91 -3.98
CA GLY A 23 -5.17 -1.58 -3.91
C GLY A 23 -4.87 -0.59 -5.03
N GLY A 24 -4.11 -0.98 -6.07
CA GLY A 24 -3.48 -0.04 -7.02
C GLY A 24 -4.43 0.91 -7.77
N THR A 25 -5.65 0.47 -8.11
CA THR A 25 -6.61 1.29 -8.87
C THR A 25 -7.09 2.52 -8.10
N SER A 26 -7.38 2.36 -6.81
CA SER A 26 -7.83 3.48 -5.96
C SER A 26 -6.68 4.46 -5.71
N LEU A 27 -5.50 3.94 -5.43
CA LEU A 27 -4.28 4.71 -5.23
C LEU A 27 -3.98 5.61 -6.43
N GLY A 28 -3.97 5.04 -7.63
CA GLY A 28 -3.72 5.79 -8.86
C GLY A 28 -4.79 6.83 -9.18
N ARG A 29 -6.04 6.62 -8.75
CA ARG A 29 -7.13 7.58 -8.96
C ARG A 29 -6.95 8.81 -8.08
N GLU A 30 -6.70 8.62 -6.78
CA GLU A 30 -6.49 9.73 -5.84
C GLU A 30 -5.21 10.50 -6.18
N ALA A 31 -4.12 9.81 -6.50
CA ALA A 31 -2.87 10.46 -6.91
C ALA A 31 -3.06 11.35 -8.16
N ARG A 32 -3.78 10.87 -9.17
CA ARG A 32 -4.09 11.64 -10.37
C ARG A 32 -5.02 12.82 -10.08
N ALA A 33 -6.00 12.66 -9.19
CA ALA A 33 -6.89 13.75 -8.80
C ALA A 33 -6.12 14.89 -8.12
N ILE A 34 -5.22 14.57 -7.17
CA ILE A 34 -4.37 15.57 -6.50
C ILE A 34 -3.40 16.20 -7.50
N GLY A 35 -2.77 15.39 -8.37
CA GLY A 35 -1.87 15.89 -9.40
C GLY A 35 -2.56 16.88 -10.36
N GLY A 36 -3.81 16.60 -10.74
CA GLY A 36 -4.64 17.51 -11.55
C GLY A 36 -4.94 18.83 -10.83
N ALA A 37 -5.30 18.77 -9.54
CA ALA A 37 -5.54 19.96 -8.73
C ALA A 37 -4.28 20.84 -8.60
N LEU A 38 -3.12 20.22 -8.34
CA LEU A 38 -1.84 20.93 -8.29
C LEU A 38 -1.47 21.56 -9.63
N ALA A 39 -1.70 20.87 -10.75
CA ALA A 39 -1.46 21.41 -12.08
C ALA A 39 -2.36 22.61 -12.43
N ALA A 40 -3.58 22.63 -11.88
CA ALA A 40 -4.52 23.75 -12.01
C ALA A 40 -4.27 24.90 -11.02
N GLY A 41 -3.32 24.75 -10.09
CA GLY A 41 -3.07 25.73 -9.03
C GLY A 41 -4.10 25.70 -7.88
N ASP A 42 -4.97 24.69 -7.83
CA ASP A 42 -6.00 24.54 -6.82
C ASP A 42 -5.46 23.78 -5.60
N LEU A 43 -4.82 24.52 -4.70
CA LEU A 43 -4.25 23.96 -3.47
C LEU A 43 -5.32 23.52 -2.47
N GLU A 44 -6.53 24.06 -2.54
CA GLU A 44 -7.60 23.74 -1.60
C GLU A 44 -8.11 22.32 -1.87
N VAL A 45 -8.43 22.02 -3.13
CA VAL A 45 -8.80 20.66 -3.56
C VAL A 45 -7.67 19.66 -3.29
N ALA A 46 -6.42 20.05 -3.53
CA ALA A 46 -5.27 19.18 -3.23
C ALA A 46 -5.17 18.85 -1.73
N ARG A 47 -5.45 19.81 -0.86
CA ARG A 47 -5.46 19.62 0.61
C ARG A 47 -6.61 18.78 1.10
N GLU A 48 -7.80 18.94 0.54
CA GLU A 48 -8.97 18.11 0.88
C GLU A 48 -8.74 16.64 0.54
N ARG A 49 -8.02 16.37 -0.55
CA ARG A 49 -7.78 15.02 -1.07
C ARG A 49 -6.59 14.31 -0.42
N LEU A 50 -5.56 15.05 -0.01
CA LEU A 50 -4.32 14.47 0.54
C LEU A 50 -4.52 13.47 1.69
N PRO A 51 -5.46 13.67 2.64
CA PRO A 51 -5.73 12.71 3.71
C PRO A 51 -6.18 11.31 3.23
N HIS A 52 -6.69 11.19 2.00
CA HIS A 52 -7.03 9.88 1.43
C HIS A 52 -5.79 9.06 1.04
N LEU A 53 -4.61 9.68 0.94
CA LEU A 53 -3.35 9.03 0.61
C LEU A 53 -2.41 8.90 1.81
N CYS A 54 -2.34 9.90 2.68
CA CYS A 54 -1.41 9.88 3.80
C CYS A 54 -1.95 10.67 5.00
N GLY A 55 -1.50 10.31 6.21
CA GLY A 55 -1.91 10.97 7.45
C GLY A 55 -1.22 12.31 7.75
N ARG A 56 -0.56 12.95 6.77
CA ARG A 56 0.11 14.25 6.98
C ARG A 56 -0.94 15.37 7.02
N ASP A 57 -0.75 16.35 7.91
CA ASP A 57 -1.60 17.54 7.96
C ASP A 57 -1.45 18.37 6.66
N PRO A 58 -2.49 18.42 5.80
CA PRO A 58 -2.42 19.11 4.52
C PRO A 58 -2.29 20.64 4.66
N HIS A 59 -2.78 21.22 5.75
CA HIS A 59 -2.76 22.67 5.96
C HIS A 59 -1.35 23.20 6.24
N SER A 60 -0.44 22.34 6.68
CA SER A 60 0.97 22.66 6.91
C SER A 60 1.84 22.64 5.63
N LEU A 61 1.28 22.23 4.48
CA LEU A 61 2.02 21.96 3.26
C LEU A 61 1.71 22.98 2.15
N ASP A 62 2.76 23.36 1.41
CA ASP A 62 2.67 24.09 0.15
C ASP A 62 2.59 23.12 -1.04
N GLY A 63 2.29 23.62 -2.24
CA GLY A 63 2.12 22.79 -3.45
C GLY A 63 3.25 21.77 -3.68
N PRO A 64 4.54 22.18 -3.66
CA PRO A 64 5.65 21.24 -3.80
C PRO A 64 5.72 20.18 -2.69
N ARG A 65 5.41 20.54 -1.43
CA ARG A 65 5.37 19.57 -0.33
C ARG A 65 4.18 18.62 -0.43
N ILE A 66 3.04 19.07 -0.95
CA ILE A 66 1.90 18.19 -1.25
C ILE A 66 2.30 17.22 -2.37
N ALA A 67 2.89 17.69 -3.47
CA ALA A 67 3.37 16.83 -4.55
C ALA A 67 4.34 15.76 -4.04
N ARG A 68 5.32 16.16 -3.21
CA ARG A 68 6.25 15.24 -2.56
C ARG A 68 5.53 14.22 -1.68
N ALA A 69 4.58 14.65 -0.85
CA ALA A 69 3.81 13.76 0.01
C ALA A 69 3.01 12.73 -0.79
N VAL A 70 2.42 13.14 -1.92
CA VAL A 70 1.74 12.23 -2.84
C VAL A 70 2.70 11.22 -3.44
N VAL A 71 3.85 11.65 -3.97
CA VAL A 71 4.84 10.75 -4.58
C VAL A 71 5.38 9.74 -3.56
N GLU A 72 5.75 10.21 -2.37
CA GLU A 72 6.22 9.35 -1.29
C GLU A 72 5.15 8.32 -0.89
N SER A 73 3.90 8.76 -0.69
CA SER A 73 2.80 7.87 -0.33
C SER A 73 2.44 6.88 -1.44
N VAL A 74 2.45 7.29 -2.70
CA VAL A 74 2.19 6.40 -3.85
C VAL A 74 3.29 5.34 -3.95
N ALA A 75 4.55 5.71 -3.77
CA ALA A 75 5.66 4.76 -3.81
C ALA A 75 5.55 3.73 -2.67
N GLU A 76 5.30 4.20 -1.44
CA GLU A 76 5.09 3.36 -0.25
C GLU A 76 3.89 2.41 -0.44
N ASN A 77 2.72 2.94 -0.77
CA ASN A 77 1.52 2.12 -0.97
C ASN A 77 1.63 1.18 -2.17
N THR A 78 2.41 1.53 -3.21
CA THR A 78 2.67 0.60 -4.32
C THR A 78 3.54 -0.57 -3.86
N SER A 79 4.56 -0.28 -3.04
CA SER A 79 5.38 -1.33 -2.42
C SER A 79 4.51 -2.29 -1.62
N ASP A 80 3.65 -1.78 -0.76
CA ASP A 80 2.96 -2.62 0.22
C ASP A 80 1.68 -3.22 -0.34
N ALA A 81 0.79 -2.39 -0.88
CA ALA A 81 -0.53 -2.82 -1.34
C ALA A 81 -0.53 -3.46 -2.74
N VAL A 82 0.60 -3.50 -3.44
CA VAL A 82 0.70 -4.14 -4.77
C VAL A 82 1.87 -5.12 -4.82
N VAL A 83 3.10 -4.62 -4.78
CA VAL A 83 4.28 -5.45 -5.09
C VAL A 83 4.54 -6.47 -4.00
N GLY A 84 4.53 -6.07 -2.73
CA GLY A 84 4.71 -6.94 -1.57
C GLY A 84 3.65 -8.04 -1.52
N ALA A 85 2.37 -7.67 -1.69
CA ALA A 85 1.28 -8.64 -1.77
C ALA A 85 1.51 -9.67 -2.89
N LEU A 86 1.90 -9.23 -4.09
CA LEU A 86 2.17 -10.13 -5.22
C LEU A 86 3.41 -11.00 -5.00
N VAL A 87 4.47 -10.48 -4.37
CA VAL A 87 5.67 -11.26 -4.02
C VAL A 87 5.33 -12.40 -3.07
N TRP A 88 4.62 -12.09 -1.97
CA TRP A 88 4.21 -13.11 -1.02
C TRP A 88 3.15 -14.06 -1.61
N GLY A 89 2.29 -13.56 -2.48
CA GLY A 89 1.39 -14.40 -3.27
C GLY A 89 2.11 -15.36 -4.20
N ALA A 90 3.21 -14.95 -4.83
CA ALA A 90 4.03 -15.83 -5.66
C ALA A 90 4.75 -16.91 -4.84
N ILE A 91 5.19 -16.57 -3.63
CA ILE A 91 5.89 -17.50 -2.73
C ILE A 91 4.91 -18.50 -2.07
N GLY A 92 3.79 -18.01 -1.55
CA GLY A 92 2.90 -18.76 -0.67
C GLY A 92 1.48 -18.99 -1.22
N GLY A 93 1.17 -18.52 -2.43
CA GLY A 93 -0.18 -18.56 -2.99
C GLY A 93 -1.17 -17.70 -2.19
N VAL A 94 -2.42 -18.15 -2.11
CA VAL A 94 -3.49 -17.51 -1.32
C VAL A 94 -3.09 -17.24 0.15
N PRO A 95 -2.49 -18.20 0.89
CA PRO A 95 -1.97 -17.92 2.23
C PRO A 95 -0.95 -16.77 2.28
N GLY A 96 -0.07 -16.66 1.28
CA GLY A 96 0.90 -15.57 1.18
C GLY A 96 0.25 -14.21 0.96
N LEU A 97 -0.73 -14.13 0.04
CA LEU A 97 -1.52 -12.91 -0.21
C LEU A 97 -2.21 -12.41 1.07
N VAL A 98 -2.96 -13.31 1.72
CA VAL A 98 -3.74 -12.95 2.92
C VAL A 98 -2.82 -12.67 4.11
N GLY A 99 -1.78 -13.47 4.29
CA GLY A 99 -0.82 -13.32 5.38
C GLY A 99 -0.09 -11.98 5.32
N PHE A 100 0.44 -11.62 4.14
CA PHE A 100 1.09 -10.32 3.97
C PHE A 100 0.10 -9.16 4.17
N ARG A 101 -1.11 -9.25 3.60
CA ARG A 101 -2.13 -8.20 3.80
C ARG A 101 -2.52 -8.04 5.27
N ALA A 102 -2.58 -9.13 6.02
CA ALA A 102 -2.86 -9.10 7.46
C ALA A 102 -1.75 -8.41 8.25
N VAL A 103 -0.48 -8.67 7.93
CA VAL A 103 0.68 -7.99 8.55
C VAL A 103 0.63 -6.49 8.31
N ASN A 104 0.47 -6.08 7.05
CA ASN A 104 0.40 -4.66 6.67
C ASN A 104 -0.81 -3.95 7.28
N THR A 105 -1.96 -4.62 7.34
CA THR A 105 -3.15 -4.07 8.02
C THR A 105 -2.94 -3.95 9.52
N LEU A 106 -2.24 -4.91 10.14
CA LEU A 106 -1.92 -4.86 11.57
C LEU A 106 -1.00 -3.68 11.89
N ASP A 107 0.03 -3.44 11.07
CA ASP A 107 0.89 -2.27 11.25
C ASP A 107 0.10 -0.96 11.14
N ALA A 108 -0.74 -0.82 10.11
CA ALA A 108 -1.59 0.37 9.95
C ALA A 108 -2.55 0.61 11.14
N MET A 109 -3.04 -0.45 11.79
CA MET A 109 -3.98 -0.34 12.91
C MET A 109 -3.31 -0.14 14.29
N VAL A 110 -2.13 -0.70 14.53
CA VAL A 110 -1.51 -0.71 15.86
C VAL A 110 -0.02 -0.37 15.90
N GLY A 111 0.66 -0.30 14.75
CA GLY A 111 2.09 -0.01 14.63
C GLY A 111 2.48 1.44 14.93
N HIS A 112 1.56 2.37 14.70
CA HIS A 112 1.74 3.78 15.04
C HIS A 112 1.93 4.01 16.56
N LYS A 113 2.76 5.01 16.88
CA LYS A 113 3.07 5.42 18.26
C LYS A 113 1.88 6.13 18.91
N SER A 114 0.90 5.37 19.39
CA SER A 114 -0.18 5.88 20.23
C SER A 114 0.12 5.65 21.72
N PRO A 115 -0.43 6.47 22.63
CA PRO A 115 -0.33 6.21 24.08
C PRO A 115 -0.80 4.80 24.47
N ARG A 116 -1.76 4.24 23.72
CA ARG A 116 -2.34 2.90 23.91
C ARG A 116 -1.41 1.77 23.43
N TYR A 117 -0.73 1.96 22.30
CA TYR A 117 0.05 0.92 21.61
C TYR A 117 1.56 1.03 21.82
N ARG A 118 2.04 2.05 22.54
CA ARG A 118 3.47 2.37 22.77
C ARG A 118 4.34 1.19 23.22
N ARG A 119 3.77 0.20 23.91
CA ARG A 119 4.49 -0.96 24.47
C ARG A 119 4.54 -2.18 23.55
N TYR A 120 3.64 -2.31 22.58
CA TYR A 120 3.49 -3.54 21.77
C TYR A 120 3.30 -3.32 20.28
N GLY A 121 2.93 -2.12 19.82
CA GLY A 121 2.85 -1.79 18.39
C GLY A 121 4.19 -1.92 17.65
N TRP A 122 5.30 -1.89 18.38
CA TRP A 122 6.63 -2.09 17.77
C TRP A 122 6.78 -3.46 17.11
N ALA A 123 6.12 -4.50 17.64
CA ALA A 123 6.24 -5.85 17.12
C ALA A 123 5.54 -6.01 15.76
N SER A 124 4.38 -5.36 15.58
CA SER A 124 3.68 -5.35 14.29
C SER A 124 4.45 -4.54 13.26
N ALA A 125 4.97 -3.36 13.64
CA ALA A 125 5.79 -2.53 12.75
C ALA A 125 7.06 -3.25 12.31
N ARG A 126 7.73 -3.94 13.23
CA ARG A 126 8.93 -4.70 12.89
C ARG A 126 8.65 -5.89 11.99
N LEU A 127 7.52 -6.56 12.19
CA LEU A 127 7.10 -7.67 11.33
C LEU A 127 6.79 -7.18 9.92
N ASP A 128 6.10 -6.04 9.81
CA ASP A 128 5.80 -5.40 8.53
C ASP A 128 7.07 -4.96 7.80
N ASP A 129 8.01 -4.28 8.47
CA ASP A 129 9.31 -3.92 7.91
C ASP A 129 10.04 -5.12 7.28
N VAL A 130 10.07 -6.25 7.99
CA VAL A 130 10.75 -7.46 7.55
C VAL A 130 10.00 -8.12 6.41
N ALA A 131 8.67 -8.20 6.50
CA ALA A 131 7.84 -8.78 5.45
C ALA A 131 7.85 -7.92 4.18
N GLY A 132 7.90 -6.59 4.30
CA GLY A 132 7.88 -5.62 3.21
C GLY A 132 9.22 -5.51 2.47
N TRP A 133 10.34 -5.88 3.11
CA TRP A 133 11.68 -5.72 2.53
C TRP A 133 11.85 -6.28 1.11
N PRO A 134 11.40 -7.50 0.76
CA PRO A 134 11.49 -8.02 -0.61
C PRO A 134 10.65 -7.19 -1.60
N GLY A 135 9.43 -6.82 -1.19
CA GLY A 135 8.50 -6.01 -1.99
C GLY A 135 9.06 -4.62 -2.30
N ALA A 136 9.62 -3.96 -1.29
CA ALA A 136 10.24 -2.64 -1.44
C ALA A 136 11.41 -2.65 -2.42
N ARG A 137 12.28 -3.68 -2.35
CA ARG A 137 13.42 -3.82 -3.28
C ARG A 137 12.97 -4.06 -4.72
N LEU A 138 11.97 -4.92 -4.91
CA LEU A 138 11.40 -5.17 -6.23
C LEU A 138 10.71 -3.91 -6.78
N THR A 139 9.96 -3.19 -5.94
CA THR A 139 9.30 -1.94 -6.34
C THR A 139 10.31 -0.91 -6.82
N ALA A 140 11.40 -0.72 -6.07
CA ALA A 140 12.47 0.19 -6.49
C ALA A 140 13.10 -0.23 -7.82
N ALA A 141 13.38 -1.52 -8.02
CA ALA A 141 13.91 -2.02 -9.28
C ALA A 141 12.93 -1.82 -10.46
N LEU A 142 11.64 -2.10 -10.24
CA LEU A 142 10.59 -1.88 -11.24
C LEU A 142 10.43 -0.41 -11.59
N ALA A 143 10.50 0.49 -10.61
CA ALA A 143 10.43 1.94 -10.85
C ALA A 143 11.63 2.42 -11.70
N VAL A 144 12.85 1.95 -11.41
CA VAL A 144 14.04 2.30 -12.20
C VAL A 144 13.94 1.82 -13.65
N VAL A 145 13.39 0.63 -13.86
CA VAL A 145 13.23 0.06 -15.21
C VAL A 145 12.03 0.66 -15.95
N GLY A 146 10.96 1.00 -15.23
CA GLY A 146 9.69 1.46 -15.79
C GLY A 146 9.62 2.95 -16.11
N GLY A 147 10.35 3.80 -15.38
CA GLY A 147 10.33 5.26 -15.52
C GLY A 147 9.30 5.94 -14.63
#